data_AF-A0AAP2DX05-F1
#
_entry.id   AF-A0AAP2DX05-F1
#
_cell.length_a   1.000
_cell.length_b   1.000
_cell.length_c   1.000
_cell.angle_alpha   90.00
_cell.angle_beta   90.00
_cell.angle_gamma   90.00
#
_symmetry.space_group_name_H-M   'P 1'
#
loop_
_entity.id
_entity.type
_entity.pdbx_description
1 polymer ?
#
loop_
_entity_poly.entity_id
_entity_poly.type
_entity_poly.pdbx_seq_one_letter_code
_entity_poly.pdbx_strand_id
1 'polypeptide(L)'
;MQRLKDILLAGLLLGSALMTDAQSLQKFPAGSKVAFVGNSITEAGYYESYIWLYYMTRFPGERIEVMNVGIGGNTIKDIAARFDEDVVKRNPSAIVLTFGMNDSGYFEYNGAEPEKEADKKVAASREGFLPLVEKLKALPAQKIMMSSSPYDETMKNKDNYFPGKSKAMERIIAFQKEAASANRWSFVDLFYPMQQINLEGQKSNPEFTIVGKDRIHPGNGGHLVMAYLFLKAQGLAGVPLAEVEVDAKKKVVKKSAGADVSSLTVANGVSFDYLAKALPFPVDSASRMWGSDQKQSDALAVVPFIQDFNQELLRVTGLTAAQYELKIDGNVMGTWKKEELAAGINLALVVKTPQYKQAVQVANLNQARKEFESKLRDYYGLEFIFFQPRGMLFQDDQAAYDLVSKQAKKDWVVGGKIGAYESLRFPEVRQSYVNQMKLLVDMIYDMNKPKSHRIEVAALGTGKTK
;
A
#
# COMPACT_ATOMS: atom_id res chain seq x y z
N MET A 1 -35.54 39.88 -52.50
CA MET A 1 -36.02 40.16 -51.14
C MET A 1 -36.28 38.83 -50.44
N GLN A 2 -35.59 38.64 -49.32
CA GLN A 2 -35.59 37.47 -48.44
C GLN A 2 -37.00 37.08 -47.98
N ARG A 3 -37.28 35.77 -47.89
CA ARG A 3 -38.32 35.01 -47.12
C ARG A 3 -38.72 33.79 -47.98
N LEU A 4 -38.92 32.57 -47.50
CA LEU A 4 -39.11 32.03 -46.17
C LEU A 4 -38.74 30.53 -46.28
N LYS A 5 -37.96 30.04 -45.32
CA LYS A 5 -37.77 28.61 -45.07
C LYS A 5 -38.98 28.12 -44.29
N ASP A 6 -39.42 26.89 -44.56
CA ASP A 6 -39.71 25.86 -43.55
C ASP A 6 -40.17 24.58 -44.28
N ILE A 7 -39.57 23.43 -43.93
CA ILE A 7 -40.26 22.19 -43.58
C ILE A 7 -39.24 21.11 -43.17
N LEU A 8 -39.35 20.73 -41.89
CA LEU A 8 -39.05 19.46 -41.24
C LEU A 8 -37.67 18.79 -41.41
N LEU A 9 -36.89 18.80 -40.32
CA LEU A 9 -36.33 17.54 -39.82
C LEU A 9 -36.50 17.49 -38.30
N ALA A 10 -37.32 16.54 -37.87
CA ALA A 10 -37.71 16.31 -36.48
C ALA A 10 -36.56 15.67 -35.68
N GLY A 11 -36.57 15.96 -34.38
CA GLY A 11 -35.53 15.63 -33.42
C GLY A 11 -35.21 14.14 -33.28
N LEU A 12 -33.91 13.89 -33.16
CA LEU A 12 -33.35 12.77 -32.39
C LEU A 12 -32.28 13.38 -31.46
N LEU A 13 -32.73 13.88 -30.31
CA LEU A 13 -31.87 14.10 -29.16
C LEU A 13 -31.54 12.73 -28.56
N LEU A 14 -30.55 12.05 -29.14
CA LEU A 14 -29.83 10.99 -28.45
C LEU A 14 -29.08 11.66 -27.30
N GLY A 15 -29.66 11.55 -26.09
CA GLY A 15 -28.94 11.81 -24.86
C GLY A 15 -27.76 10.86 -24.77
N SER A 16 -26.58 11.35 -25.14
CA SER A 16 -25.33 10.77 -24.68
C SER A 16 -25.34 10.88 -23.16
N ALA A 17 -25.60 9.76 -22.48
CA ALA A 17 -25.24 9.63 -21.08
C ALA A 17 -23.76 9.96 -21.00
N LEU A 18 -23.43 11.12 -20.45
CA LEU A 18 -22.08 11.45 -20.04
C LEU A 18 -21.70 10.36 -19.04
N MET A 19 -20.96 9.36 -19.49
CA MET A 19 -20.25 8.47 -18.57
C MET A 19 -19.24 9.36 -17.87
N THR A 20 -19.60 9.81 -16.68
CA THR A 20 -18.70 10.56 -15.82
C THR A 20 -17.62 9.58 -15.36
N ASP A 21 -16.40 9.77 -15.85
CA ASP A 21 -15.23 9.04 -15.38
C ASP A 21 -15.13 9.13 -13.85
N ALA A 22 -14.65 8.05 -13.22
CA ALA A 22 -14.37 8.02 -11.79
C ALA A 22 -13.45 9.18 -11.38
N GLN A 23 -13.62 9.72 -10.17
CA GLN A 23 -12.78 10.83 -9.71
C GLN A 23 -11.32 10.36 -9.60
N SER A 24 -10.38 11.11 -10.18
CA SER A 24 -8.95 10.80 -10.02
C SER A 24 -8.57 10.82 -8.54
N LEU A 25 -7.95 9.73 -8.09
CA LEU A 25 -7.47 9.66 -6.71
C LEU A 25 -6.30 10.64 -6.55
N GLN A 26 -6.35 11.43 -5.49
CA GLN A 26 -5.28 12.37 -5.13
C GLN A 26 -4.56 11.88 -3.87
N LYS A 27 -3.41 12.49 -3.59
CA LYS A 27 -2.74 12.38 -2.30
C LYS A 27 -3.71 12.72 -1.16
N PHE A 28 -3.68 11.95 -0.07
CA PHE A 28 -4.47 12.27 1.11
C PHE A 28 -3.99 13.58 1.75
N PRO A 29 -4.90 14.49 2.13
CA PRO A 29 -4.52 15.71 2.84
C PRO A 29 -4.04 15.42 4.26
N ALA A 30 -3.19 16.31 4.80
CA ALA A 30 -2.82 16.27 6.21
C ALA A 30 -4.07 16.25 7.12
N GLY A 31 -3.99 15.48 8.21
CA GLY A 31 -5.10 15.21 9.13
C GLY A 31 -6.03 14.08 8.69
N SER A 32 -5.81 13.46 7.52
CA SER A 32 -6.68 12.37 7.06
C SER A 32 -6.63 11.15 7.97
N LYS A 33 -7.80 10.53 8.17
CA LYS A 33 -7.98 9.19 8.76
C LYS A 33 -8.50 8.25 7.70
N VAL A 34 -7.65 7.34 7.23
CA VAL A 34 -7.91 6.48 6.08
C VAL A 34 -8.19 5.06 6.56
N ALA A 35 -9.43 4.59 6.41
CA ALA A 35 -9.80 3.22 6.70
C ALA A 35 -9.64 2.34 5.45
N PHE A 36 -8.80 1.31 5.53
CA PHE A 36 -8.74 0.25 4.52
C PHE A 36 -9.62 -0.90 4.95
N VAL A 37 -10.79 -1.02 4.32
CA VAL A 37 -11.83 -1.99 4.63
C VAL A 37 -11.74 -3.15 3.65
N GLY A 38 -11.59 -4.38 4.17
CA GLY A 38 -11.54 -5.55 3.32
C GLY A 38 -11.55 -6.88 4.06
N ASN A 39 -10.97 -7.89 3.42
CA ASN A 39 -10.94 -9.29 3.88
C ASN A 39 -9.56 -9.67 4.47
N SER A 40 -9.17 -10.96 4.42
CA SER A 40 -7.88 -11.48 4.91
C SER A 40 -6.66 -10.79 4.28
N ILE A 41 -6.73 -10.41 3.00
CA ILE A 41 -5.63 -9.72 2.31
C ILE A 41 -5.41 -8.34 2.95
N THR A 42 -6.48 -7.69 3.41
CA THR A 42 -6.38 -6.43 4.17
C THR A 42 -6.00 -6.69 5.62
N GLU A 43 -6.58 -7.69 6.27
CA GLU A 43 -6.25 -8.07 7.65
C GLU A 43 -4.75 -8.36 7.83
N ALA A 44 -4.07 -8.91 6.81
CA ALA A 44 -2.64 -9.17 6.82
C ALA A 44 -1.80 -7.93 7.18
N GLY A 45 -2.26 -6.74 6.76
CA GLY A 45 -1.80 -5.48 7.32
C GLY A 45 -0.58 -4.84 6.65
N TYR A 46 -0.20 -5.29 5.46
CA TYR A 46 1.07 -4.90 4.83
C TYR A 46 0.92 -3.82 3.77
N TYR A 47 -0.02 -3.92 2.82
CA TYR A 47 -0.06 -2.97 1.71
C TYR A 47 -0.43 -1.55 2.19
N GLU A 48 -1.39 -1.42 3.10
CA GLU A 48 -1.78 -0.14 3.68
C GLU A 48 -0.73 0.41 4.65
N SER A 49 0.00 -0.48 5.32
CA SER A 49 1.15 -0.11 6.15
C SER A 49 2.32 0.43 5.28
N TYR A 50 2.54 -0.14 4.09
CA TYR A 50 3.54 0.37 3.14
C TYR A 50 3.11 1.68 2.48
N ILE A 51 1.81 1.84 2.18
CA ILE A 51 1.26 3.14 1.77
C ILE A 51 1.53 4.16 2.88
N TRP A 52 1.23 3.85 4.14
CA TRP A 52 1.49 4.78 5.25
C TRP A 52 2.98 5.08 5.42
N LEU A 53 3.85 4.07 5.30
CA LEU A 53 5.30 4.26 5.35
C LEU A 53 5.78 5.24 4.28
N TYR A 54 5.21 5.17 3.06
CA TYR A 54 5.51 6.15 2.02
C TYR A 54 5.11 7.56 2.45
N TYR A 55 3.93 7.76 3.02
CA TYR A 55 3.53 9.07 3.55
C TYR A 55 4.43 9.54 4.71
N MET A 56 4.77 8.65 5.65
CA MET A 56 5.64 8.94 6.79
C MET A 56 7.01 9.42 6.34
N THR A 57 7.55 8.86 5.26
CA THR A 57 8.90 9.19 4.76
C THR A 57 8.89 10.32 3.73
N ARG A 58 7.88 10.38 2.85
CA ARG A 58 7.82 11.35 1.75
C ARG A 58 7.18 12.68 2.14
N PHE A 59 6.24 12.67 3.07
CA PHE A 59 5.54 13.88 3.53
C PHE A 59 5.63 14.01 5.05
N PRO A 60 6.84 14.14 5.62
CA PRO A 60 7.03 14.08 7.07
C PRO A 60 6.28 15.20 7.82
N GLY A 61 5.97 16.33 7.17
CA GLY A 61 5.16 17.42 7.72
C GLY A 61 3.63 17.26 7.58
N GLU A 62 3.15 16.26 6.84
CA GLU A 62 1.73 16.06 6.53
C GLU A 62 1.22 14.78 7.18
N ARG A 63 0.92 14.87 8.48
CA ARG A 63 0.47 13.72 9.27
C ARG A 63 -0.85 13.16 8.75
N ILE A 64 -0.91 11.86 8.55
CA ILE A 64 -2.14 11.09 8.31
C ILE A 64 -2.18 9.90 9.27
N GLU A 65 -3.36 9.30 9.41
CA GLU A 65 -3.58 8.05 10.12
C GLU A 65 -4.16 7.02 9.14
N VAL A 66 -3.55 5.84 9.10
CA VAL A 66 -4.07 4.69 8.34
C VAL A 66 -4.56 3.65 9.32
N MET A 67 -5.74 3.10 9.05
CA MET A 67 -6.40 2.11 9.89
C MET A 67 -6.68 0.86 9.07
N ASN A 68 -6.25 -0.29 9.58
CA ASN A 68 -6.65 -1.59 9.08
C ASN A 68 -8.08 -1.92 9.56
N VAL A 69 -8.96 -2.16 8.61
CA VAL A 69 -10.35 -2.58 8.84
C VAL A 69 -10.67 -3.84 8.03
N GLY A 70 -9.65 -4.68 7.83
CA GLY A 70 -9.72 -6.01 7.24
C GLY A 70 -10.08 -7.07 8.27
N ILE A 71 -10.91 -8.04 7.86
CA ILE A 71 -11.23 -9.24 8.67
C ILE A 71 -11.19 -10.47 7.76
N GLY A 72 -10.44 -11.49 8.17
CA GLY A 72 -10.29 -12.73 7.43
C GLY A 72 -11.61 -13.41 7.11
N GLY A 73 -11.73 -13.96 5.90
CA GLY A 73 -12.93 -14.68 5.43
C GLY A 73 -14.13 -13.81 5.07
N ASN A 74 -14.12 -12.51 5.35
CA ASN A 74 -15.25 -11.64 5.03
C ASN A 74 -15.54 -11.56 3.52
N THR A 75 -16.82 -11.68 3.20
CA THR A 75 -17.48 -11.22 1.96
C THR A 75 -18.00 -9.79 2.15
N ILE A 76 -18.56 -9.19 1.11
CA ILE A 76 -19.20 -7.87 1.24
C ILE A 76 -20.42 -7.86 2.16
N LYS A 77 -21.13 -8.99 2.30
CA LYS A 77 -22.25 -9.11 3.27
C LYS A 77 -21.74 -8.99 4.70
N ASP A 78 -20.61 -9.62 5.00
CA ASP A 78 -20.00 -9.56 6.33
C ASP A 78 -19.47 -8.15 6.63
N ILE A 79 -18.81 -7.52 5.66
CA ILE A 79 -18.37 -6.12 5.76
C ILE A 79 -19.56 -5.20 6.05
N ALA A 80 -20.68 -5.38 5.32
CA ALA A 80 -21.89 -4.60 5.53
C ALA A 80 -22.50 -4.80 6.93
N ALA A 81 -22.44 -6.03 7.46
CA ALA A 81 -22.95 -6.38 8.78
C ALA A 81 -22.14 -5.76 9.93
N ARG A 82 -20.82 -5.55 9.76
CA ARG A 82 -19.97 -4.89 10.75
C ARG A 82 -19.68 -3.41 10.46
N PHE A 83 -20.23 -2.84 9.39
CA PHE A 83 -19.82 -1.53 8.87
C PHE A 83 -19.98 -0.40 9.90
N ASP A 84 -21.11 -0.36 10.59
CA ASP A 84 -21.37 0.71 11.57
C ASP A 84 -20.43 0.61 12.77
N GLU A 85 -20.17 -0.62 13.21
CA GLU A 85 -19.34 -0.88 14.38
C GLU A 85 -17.85 -0.72 14.13
N ASP A 86 -17.36 -1.22 12.99
CA ASP A 86 -15.93 -1.30 12.71
C ASP A 86 -15.42 -0.21 11.77
N VAL A 87 -16.30 0.48 11.03
CA VAL A 87 -15.93 1.57 10.11
C VAL A 87 -16.46 2.91 10.59
N VAL A 88 -17.78 3.05 10.78
CA VAL A 88 -18.41 4.34 11.10
C VAL A 88 -17.90 4.89 12.43
N LYS A 89 -17.84 4.07 13.49
CA LYS A 89 -17.32 4.47 14.81
C LYS A 89 -15.87 4.94 14.81
N ARG A 90 -15.06 4.53 13.82
CA ARG A 90 -13.66 5.00 13.66
C ARG A 90 -13.56 6.40 13.07
N ASN A 91 -14.68 6.96 12.60
CA ASN A 91 -14.79 8.29 12.03
C ASN A 91 -13.73 8.60 10.95
N PRO A 92 -13.63 7.78 9.88
CA PRO A 92 -12.66 7.99 8.83
C PRO A 92 -13.02 9.22 7.97
N SER A 93 -11.99 9.95 7.50
CA SER A 93 -12.14 10.98 6.47
C SER A 93 -12.04 10.39 5.06
N ALA A 94 -11.49 9.19 4.91
CA ALA A 94 -11.44 8.43 3.65
C ALA A 94 -11.64 6.93 3.92
N ILE A 95 -12.38 6.27 3.03
CA ILE A 95 -12.66 4.83 3.08
C ILE A 95 -12.19 4.22 1.76
N VAL A 96 -11.24 3.30 1.86
CA VAL A 96 -10.82 2.41 0.77
C VAL A 96 -11.54 1.08 0.98
N LEU A 97 -12.44 0.71 0.07
CA LEU A 97 -13.22 -0.52 0.16
C LEU A 97 -12.77 -1.52 -0.91
N THR A 98 -12.35 -2.70 -0.48
CA THR A 98 -11.99 -3.82 -1.36
C THR A 98 -12.66 -5.13 -0.92
N PHE A 99 -13.18 -5.89 -1.89
CA PHE A 99 -13.82 -7.19 -1.70
C PHE A 99 -13.86 -7.96 -3.02
N GLY A 100 -14.33 -9.21 -3.00
CA GLY A 100 -14.47 -10.05 -4.20
C GLY A 100 -13.78 -11.42 -4.10
N MET A 101 -12.69 -11.51 -3.34
CA MET A 101 -11.94 -12.76 -3.19
C MET A 101 -12.76 -13.87 -2.52
N ASN A 102 -13.39 -13.59 -1.37
CA ASN A 102 -14.27 -14.57 -0.71
C ASN A 102 -15.65 -14.64 -1.36
N ASP A 103 -16.15 -13.49 -1.81
CA ASP A 103 -17.46 -13.36 -2.46
C ASP A 103 -17.60 -14.28 -3.67
N SER A 104 -16.52 -14.47 -4.44
CA SER A 104 -16.52 -15.31 -5.64
C SER A 104 -16.61 -16.81 -5.34
N GLY A 105 -16.43 -17.28 -4.10
CA GLY A 105 -16.44 -18.71 -3.76
C GLY A 105 -15.14 -19.45 -4.07
N TYR A 106 -15.07 -20.76 -3.80
CA TYR A 106 -13.84 -21.56 -3.90
C TYR A 106 -14.13 -22.97 -4.46
N PHE A 107 -14.45 -23.94 -3.60
CA PHE A 107 -14.57 -25.34 -3.99
C PHE A 107 -15.70 -25.61 -4.98
N GLU A 108 -16.70 -24.72 -5.06
CA GLU A 108 -17.83 -24.81 -5.98
C GLU A 108 -17.41 -24.85 -7.46
N TYR A 109 -16.27 -24.23 -7.80
CA TYR A 109 -15.71 -24.23 -9.15
C TYR A 109 -15.21 -25.61 -9.63
N ASN A 110 -15.02 -26.55 -8.69
CA ASN A 110 -14.65 -27.94 -8.99
C ASN A 110 -15.86 -28.89 -8.97
N GLY A 111 -17.07 -28.34 -8.84
CA GLY A 111 -18.33 -29.10 -8.84
C GLY A 111 -18.90 -29.33 -10.24
N ALA A 112 -20.14 -29.84 -10.27
CA ALA A 112 -20.82 -30.21 -11.52
C ALA A 112 -21.32 -29.01 -12.35
N GLU A 113 -21.67 -27.89 -11.72
CA GLU A 113 -22.24 -26.70 -12.38
C GLU A 113 -21.48 -25.40 -12.01
N PRO A 114 -20.17 -25.28 -12.30
CA PRO A 114 -19.33 -24.18 -11.79
C PRO A 114 -19.79 -22.78 -12.23
N GLU A 115 -20.28 -22.60 -13.46
CA GLU A 115 -20.76 -21.30 -13.94
C GLU A 115 -22.04 -20.86 -13.20
N LYS A 116 -22.94 -21.80 -12.90
CA LYS A 116 -24.17 -21.52 -12.14
C LYS A 116 -23.86 -21.15 -10.69
N GLU A 117 -22.84 -21.78 -10.09
CA GLU A 117 -22.35 -21.38 -8.77
C GLU A 117 -21.68 -20.00 -8.82
N ALA A 118 -20.91 -19.70 -9.86
CA ALA A 118 -20.36 -18.36 -10.09
C ALA A 118 -21.46 -17.29 -10.19
N ASP A 119 -22.53 -17.56 -10.95
CA ASP A 119 -23.70 -16.66 -11.05
C ASP A 119 -24.32 -16.36 -9.69
N LYS A 120 -24.56 -17.39 -8.87
CA LYS A 120 -25.11 -17.24 -7.52
C LYS A 120 -24.19 -16.42 -6.62
N LYS A 121 -22.89 -16.68 -6.66
CA LYS A 121 -21.88 -15.99 -5.83
C LYS A 121 -21.77 -14.51 -6.21
N VAL A 122 -21.69 -14.20 -7.50
CA VAL A 122 -21.66 -12.82 -8.01
C VAL A 122 -22.96 -12.09 -7.67
N ALA A 123 -24.12 -12.72 -7.84
CA ALA A 123 -25.42 -12.14 -7.48
C ALA A 123 -25.49 -11.83 -5.98
N ALA A 124 -25.11 -12.78 -5.11
CA ALA A 124 -25.07 -12.58 -3.67
C ALA A 124 -24.12 -11.44 -3.26
N SER A 125 -22.96 -11.33 -3.91
CA SER A 125 -22.02 -10.22 -3.67
C SER A 125 -22.66 -8.88 -4.04
N ARG A 126 -23.29 -8.79 -5.22
CA ARG A 126 -23.99 -7.57 -5.64
C ARG A 126 -25.11 -7.18 -4.68
N GLU A 127 -25.95 -8.13 -4.26
CA GLU A 127 -27.02 -7.90 -3.29
C GLU A 127 -26.49 -7.40 -1.94
N GLY A 128 -25.37 -7.94 -1.46
CA GLY A 128 -24.73 -7.46 -0.22
C GLY A 128 -24.11 -6.08 -0.34
N PHE A 129 -23.63 -5.73 -1.54
CA PHE A 129 -22.98 -4.45 -1.80
C PHE A 129 -23.99 -3.28 -1.90
N LEU A 130 -25.17 -3.50 -2.48
CA LEU A 130 -26.14 -2.43 -2.72
C LEU A 130 -26.55 -1.66 -1.45
N PRO A 131 -26.90 -2.31 -0.31
CA PRO A 131 -27.19 -1.58 0.93
C PRO A 131 -25.98 -0.81 1.48
N LEU A 132 -24.77 -1.35 1.27
CA LEU A 132 -23.54 -0.70 1.73
C LEU A 132 -23.23 0.56 0.93
N VAL A 133 -23.56 0.60 -0.36
CA VAL A 133 -23.44 1.81 -1.20
C VAL A 133 -24.21 2.97 -0.58
N GLU A 134 -25.44 2.75 -0.12
CA GLU A 134 -26.24 3.81 0.51
C GLU A 134 -25.64 4.27 1.84
N LYS A 135 -25.11 3.36 2.67
CA LYS A 135 -24.36 3.73 3.88
C LYS A 135 -23.12 4.57 3.56
N LEU A 136 -22.37 4.21 2.52
CA LEU A 136 -21.17 4.94 2.08
C LEU A 136 -21.52 6.36 1.59
N LYS A 137 -22.64 6.52 0.88
CA LYS A 137 -23.11 7.85 0.41
C LYS A 137 -23.44 8.78 1.57
N ALA A 138 -24.01 8.25 2.65
CA ALA A 138 -24.37 9.02 3.83
C ALA A 138 -23.17 9.51 4.65
N LEU A 139 -21.98 8.89 4.50
CA LEU A 139 -20.80 9.27 5.25
C LEU A 139 -20.05 10.46 4.63
N PRO A 140 -19.62 11.46 5.44
CA PRO A 140 -18.82 12.60 5.00
C PRO A 140 -17.33 12.22 4.83
N ALA A 141 -17.07 11.06 4.23
CA ALA A 141 -15.74 10.56 3.90
C ALA A 141 -15.54 10.56 2.37
N GLN A 142 -14.29 10.67 1.92
CA GLN A 142 -13.91 10.31 0.56
C GLN A 142 -14.11 8.80 0.37
N LYS A 143 -14.74 8.38 -0.73
CA LYS A 143 -14.94 6.97 -1.07
C LYS A 143 -14.00 6.56 -2.18
N ILE A 144 -13.30 5.44 -1.98
CA ILE A 144 -12.34 4.87 -2.92
C ILE A 144 -12.68 3.40 -3.06
N MET A 145 -13.22 3.02 -4.22
CA MET A 145 -13.36 1.61 -4.58
C MET A 145 -12.01 1.08 -5.03
N MET A 146 -11.62 -0.09 -4.53
CA MET A 146 -10.38 -0.73 -4.92
C MET A 146 -10.66 -2.19 -5.25
N SER A 147 -10.36 -2.63 -6.48
CA SER A 147 -10.51 -4.04 -6.81
C SER A 147 -9.62 -4.88 -5.89
N SER A 148 -10.05 -6.10 -5.57
CA SER A 148 -9.17 -7.06 -4.91
C SER A 148 -7.92 -7.32 -5.77
N SER A 149 -6.81 -7.73 -5.15
CA SER A 149 -5.73 -8.42 -5.88
C SER A 149 -6.30 -9.70 -6.52
N PRO A 150 -5.70 -10.20 -7.62
CA PRO A 150 -6.27 -11.30 -8.37
C PRO A 150 -6.11 -12.63 -7.64
N TYR A 151 -7.03 -13.55 -7.93
CA TYR A 151 -6.77 -14.98 -7.77
C TYR A 151 -5.94 -15.46 -8.97
N ASP A 152 -4.75 -16.02 -8.72
CA ASP A 152 -3.84 -16.45 -9.77
C ASP A 152 -4.19 -17.84 -10.29
N GLU A 153 -5.13 -17.88 -11.22
CA GLU A 153 -5.57 -19.10 -11.90
C GLU A 153 -4.51 -19.65 -12.85
N THR A 154 -3.56 -18.83 -13.31
CA THR A 154 -2.62 -19.19 -14.39
C THR A 154 -1.33 -19.84 -13.89
N MET A 155 -0.95 -19.60 -12.62
CA MET A 155 0.19 -20.26 -11.97
C MET A 155 0.08 -21.79 -12.09
N LYS A 156 1.21 -22.44 -12.39
CA LYS A 156 1.31 -23.90 -12.52
C LYS A 156 1.73 -24.58 -11.21
N ASN A 157 0.88 -24.54 -10.19
CA ASN A 157 0.99 -25.42 -9.02
C ASN A 157 -0.32 -26.23 -8.81
N LYS A 158 -0.31 -27.18 -7.88
CA LYS A 158 -1.49 -28.03 -7.61
C LYS A 158 -2.45 -27.47 -6.56
N ASP A 159 -2.00 -26.49 -5.78
CA ASP A 159 -2.70 -26.03 -4.59
C ASP A 159 -3.82 -25.05 -4.97
N ASN A 160 -4.99 -25.20 -4.34
CA ASN A 160 -6.13 -24.27 -4.42
C ASN A 160 -6.57 -23.88 -5.85
N TYR A 161 -6.50 -24.79 -6.82
CA TYR A 161 -6.93 -24.51 -8.18
C TYR A 161 -8.47 -24.56 -8.33
N PHE A 162 -9.06 -23.41 -8.63
CA PHE A 162 -10.50 -23.17 -8.85
C PHE A 162 -10.71 -22.51 -10.24
N PRO A 163 -11.03 -23.29 -11.28
CA PRO A 163 -11.16 -22.78 -12.64
C PRO A 163 -12.39 -21.88 -12.80
N GLY A 164 -12.25 -20.72 -13.43
CA GLY A 164 -13.32 -19.74 -13.62
C GLY A 164 -13.53 -18.76 -12.47
N LYS A 165 -12.86 -18.95 -11.32
CA LYS A 165 -12.91 -18.01 -10.18
C LYS A 165 -12.45 -16.62 -10.58
N SER A 166 -11.40 -16.51 -11.41
CA SER A 166 -10.88 -15.23 -11.88
C SER A 166 -11.96 -14.43 -12.64
N LYS A 167 -12.73 -15.10 -13.51
CA LYS A 167 -13.84 -14.48 -14.26
C LYS A 167 -14.97 -13.98 -13.38
N ALA A 168 -15.31 -14.72 -12.33
CA ALA A 168 -16.30 -14.27 -11.35
C ALA A 168 -15.83 -13.01 -10.60
N MET A 169 -14.54 -12.91 -10.29
CA MET A 169 -13.96 -11.70 -9.70
C MET A 169 -14.04 -10.50 -10.67
N GLU A 170 -13.79 -10.68 -11.96
CA GLU A 170 -13.97 -9.63 -12.96
C GLU A 170 -15.42 -9.09 -12.99
N ARG A 171 -16.41 -9.98 -12.90
CA ARG A 171 -17.83 -9.60 -12.80
C ARG A 171 -18.14 -8.80 -11.53
N ILE A 172 -17.46 -9.10 -10.41
CA ILE A 172 -17.57 -8.32 -9.17
C ILE A 172 -16.93 -6.93 -9.33
N ILE A 173 -15.76 -6.87 -9.97
CA ILE A 173 -15.06 -5.63 -10.25
C ILE A 173 -15.90 -4.73 -11.17
N ALA A 174 -16.63 -5.29 -12.12
CA ALA A 174 -17.50 -4.53 -13.01
C ALA A 174 -18.52 -3.70 -12.23
N PHE A 175 -19.28 -4.29 -11.30
CA PHE A 175 -20.25 -3.51 -10.53
C PHE A 175 -19.61 -2.59 -9.47
N GLN A 176 -18.37 -2.87 -9.03
CA GLN A 176 -17.59 -1.91 -8.22
C GLN A 176 -17.23 -0.66 -9.05
N LYS A 177 -16.79 -0.84 -10.30
CA LYS A 177 -16.49 0.25 -11.25
C LYS A 177 -17.75 1.06 -11.58
N GLU A 178 -18.87 0.38 -11.85
CA GLU A 178 -20.17 1.03 -12.08
C GLU A 178 -20.58 1.90 -10.88
N ALA A 179 -20.51 1.37 -9.65
CA ALA A 179 -20.83 2.13 -8.46
C ALA A 179 -19.88 3.32 -8.25
N ALA A 180 -18.58 3.14 -8.52
CA ALA A 180 -17.62 4.22 -8.40
C ALA A 180 -17.91 5.36 -9.38
N SER A 181 -18.15 5.05 -10.66
CA SER A 181 -18.53 6.03 -11.68
C SER A 181 -19.85 6.73 -11.34
N ALA A 182 -20.90 5.96 -11.03
CA ALA A 182 -22.24 6.50 -10.74
C ALA A 182 -22.28 7.43 -9.53
N ASN A 183 -21.41 7.21 -8.53
CA ASN A 183 -21.33 8.02 -7.32
C ASN A 183 -20.14 8.99 -7.29
N ARG A 184 -19.38 9.10 -8.40
CA ARG A 184 -18.16 9.92 -8.51
C ARG A 184 -17.12 9.60 -7.45
N TRP A 185 -16.99 8.33 -7.09
CA TRP A 185 -15.93 7.84 -6.23
C TRP A 185 -14.68 7.54 -7.04
N SER A 186 -13.52 7.53 -6.39
CA SER A 186 -12.29 7.07 -7.03
C SER A 186 -12.33 5.55 -7.18
N PHE A 187 -11.68 5.04 -8.24
CA PHE A 187 -11.49 3.61 -8.45
C PHE A 187 -10.00 3.30 -8.63
N VAL A 188 -9.49 2.32 -7.88
CA VAL A 188 -8.10 1.80 -8.00
C VAL A 188 -8.15 0.34 -8.43
N ASP A 189 -7.48 0.02 -9.53
CA ASP A 189 -7.40 -1.34 -10.06
C ASP A 189 -6.12 -2.03 -9.59
N LEU A 190 -6.26 -3.05 -8.75
CA LEU A 190 -5.19 -3.97 -8.39
C LEU A 190 -5.23 -5.26 -9.22
N PHE A 191 -6.41 -5.66 -9.70
CA PHE A 191 -6.62 -6.98 -10.27
C PHE A 191 -5.85 -7.16 -11.57
N TYR A 192 -6.13 -6.31 -12.57
CA TYR A 192 -5.56 -6.47 -13.90
C TYR A 192 -4.05 -6.20 -13.93
N PRO A 193 -3.51 -5.14 -13.29
CA PRO A 193 -2.06 -4.91 -13.30
C PRO A 193 -1.27 -6.03 -12.60
N MET A 194 -1.76 -6.56 -11.48
CA MET A 194 -1.10 -7.68 -10.80
C MET A 194 -1.22 -8.99 -11.59
N GLN A 195 -2.36 -9.23 -12.24
CA GLN A 195 -2.52 -10.38 -13.14
C GLN A 195 -1.52 -10.32 -14.29
N GLN A 196 -1.31 -9.14 -14.89
CA GLN A 196 -0.32 -8.95 -15.94
C GLN A 196 1.11 -9.23 -15.45
N ILE A 197 1.45 -8.82 -14.22
CA ILE A 197 2.76 -9.14 -13.61
C ILE A 197 2.94 -10.65 -13.44
N ASN A 198 1.91 -11.35 -12.95
CA ASN A 198 1.94 -12.82 -12.84
C ASN A 198 2.17 -13.46 -14.21
N LEU A 199 1.38 -13.08 -15.22
CA LEU A 199 1.50 -13.60 -16.58
C LEU A 199 2.89 -13.38 -17.17
N GLU A 200 3.49 -12.21 -16.94
CA GLU A 200 4.84 -11.92 -17.42
C GLU A 200 5.89 -12.82 -16.77
N GLY A 201 5.91 -12.91 -15.43
CA GLY A 201 6.87 -13.77 -14.73
C GLY A 201 6.66 -15.25 -15.03
N GLN A 202 5.41 -15.66 -15.28
CA GLN A 202 5.05 -17.04 -15.65
C GLN A 202 5.61 -17.49 -17.01
N LYS A 203 5.99 -16.57 -17.90
CA LYS A 203 6.70 -16.90 -19.15
C LYS A 203 8.06 -17.56 -18.90
N SER A 204 8.75 -17.16 -17.83
CA SER A 204 10.08 -17.66 -17.48
C SER A 204 10.06 -18.72 -16.39
N ASN A 205 9.13 -18.61 -15.44
CA ASN A 205 8.92 -19.60 -14.39
C ASN A 205 7.41 -19.87 -14.23
N PRO A 206 6.88 -21.00 -14.72
CA PRO A 206 5.44 -21.29 -14.65
C PRO A 206 4.83 -21.30 -13.23
N GLU A 207 5.64 -21.48 -12.18
CA GLU A 207 5.21 -21.39 -10.78
C GLU A 207 5.32 -19.98 -10.19
N PHE A 208 5.78 -19.00 -10.97
CA PHE A 208 5.90 -17.62 -10.53
C PHE A 208 4.53 -17.05 -10.15
N THR A 209 4.49 -16.36 -9.01
CA THR A 209 3.34 -15.58 -8.59
C THR A 209 3.74 -14.51 -7.58
N ILE A 210 3.08 -13.36 -7.62
CA ILE A 210 3.15 -12.30 -6.59
C ILE A 210 1.99 -12.37 -5.59
N VAL A 211 1.04 -13.30 -5.74
CA VAL A 211 -0.13 -13.43 -4.86
C VAL A 211 -0.08 -14.67 -3.94
N GLY A 212 1.11 -15.23 -3.75
CA GLY A 212 1.35 -16.36 -2.86
C GLY A 212 1.03 -17.74 -3.47
N LYS A 213 1.64 -18.79 -2.92
CA LYS A 213 1.53 -20.17 -3.41
C LYS A 213 0.10 -20.73 -3.29
N ASP A 214 -0.74 -20.14 -2.46
CA ASP A 214 -2.15 -20.50 -2.34
C ASP A 214 -3.05 -19.83 -3.40
N ARG A 215 -2.47 -19.05 -4.32
CA ARG A 215 -3.11 -18.26 -5.38
C ARG A 215 -3.94 -17.08 -4.89
N ILE A 216 -3.98 -16.81 -3.59
CA ILE A 216 -4.95 -15.93 -2.95
C ILE A 216 -4.27 -14.82 -2.15
N HIS A 217 -3.29 -15.15 -1.31
CA HIS A 217 -2.72 -14.23 -0.32
C HIS A 217 -1.30 -13.77 -0.71
N PRO A 218 -1.13 -12.52 -1.17
CA PRO A 218 0.19 -11.94 -1.44
C PRO A 218 1.12 -12.01 -0.23
N GLY A 219 2.39 -12.33 -0.46
CA GLY A 219 3.45 -12.12 0.53
C GLY A 219 3.91 -10.66 0.57
N ASN A 220 5.01 -10.38 1.29
CA ASN A 220 5.48 -9.00 1.47
C ASN A 220 5.78 -8.28 0.14
N GLY A 221 6.29 -8.98 -0.88
CA GLY A 221 6.56 -8.42 -2.20
C GLY A 221 5.27 -8.04 -2.95
N GLY A 222 4.29 -8.94 -2.98
CA GLY A 222 2.98 -8.66 -3.58
C GLY A 222 2.25 -7.49 -2.90
N HIS A 223 2.35 -7.37 -1.58
CA HIS A 223 1.84 -6.21 -0.84
C HIS A 223 2.55 -4.89 -1.21
N LEU A 224 3.85 -4.90 -1.52
CA LEU A 224 4.51 -3.69 -2.04
C LEU A 224 4.04 -3.35 -3.46
N VAL A 225 3.76 -4.35 -4.32
CA VAL A 225 3.14 -4.12 -5.63
C VAL A 225 1.76 -3.46 -5.48
N MET A 226 0.94 -3.93 -4.53
CA MET A 226 -0.35 -3.30 -4.22
C MET A 226 -0.18 -1.84 -3.77
N ALA A 227 0.76 -1.57 -2.86
CA ALA A 227 1.07 -0.22 -2.40
C ALA A 227 1.56 0.68 -3.56
N TYR A 228 2.43 0.17 -4.42
CA TYR A 228 2.92 0.83 -5.63
C TYR A 228 1.77 1.25 -6.55
N LEU A 229 0.85 0.33 -6.86
CA LEU A 229 -0.30 0.61 -7.74
C LEU A 229 -1.23 1.65 -7.13
N PHE A 230 -1.48 1.56 -5.82
CA PHE A 230 -2.29 2.54 -5.10
C PHE A 230 -1.65 3.94 -5.14
N LEU A 231 -0.38 4.05 -4.75
CA LEU A 231 0.36 5.33 -4.77
C LEU A 231 0.45 5.91 -6.18
N LYS A 232 0.59 5.07 -7.20
CA LYS A 232 0.57 5.48 -8.61
C LYS A 232 -0.79 6.03 -9.02
N ALA A 233 -1.87 5.40 -8.57
CA ALA A 233 -3.23 5.91 -8.77
C ALA A 233 -3.46 7.25 -8.05
N GLN A 234 -2.73 7.56 -6.98
CA GLN A 234 -2.75 8.89 -6.32
C GLN A 234 -1.98 9.98 -7.09
N GLY A 235 -1.35 9.64 -8.23
CA GLY A 235 -0.54 10.57 -9.01
C GLY A 235 0.83 10.87 -8.40
N LEU A 236 1.34 10.02 -7.52
CA LEU A 236 2.59 10.26 -6.78
C LEU A 236 3.85 9.72 -7.49
N ALA A 237 3.67 9.02 -8.61
CA ALA A 237 4.77 8.42 -9.37
C ALA A 237 5.54 9.44 -10.20
N GLY A 238 6.86 9.23 -10.34
CA GLY A 238 7.73 10.01 -11.22
C GLY A 238 8.23 11.33 -10.63
N VAL A 239 8.00 11.56 -9.34
CA VAL A 239 8.51 12.76 -8.63
C VAL A 239 9.70 12.35 -7.76
N PRO A 240 10.93 12.78 -8.09
CA PRO A 240 12.10 12.54 -7.25
C PRO A 240 11.92 13.12 -5.84
N LEU A 241 12.49 12.45 -4.85
CA LEU A 241 12.48 12.91 -3.45
C LEU A 241 13.40 14.12 -3.28
N ALA A 242 14.55 14.10 -3.96
CA ALA A 242 15.45 15.22 -4.10
C ALA A 242 16.26 15.09 -5.40
N GLU A 243 16.65 16.23 -5.95
CA GLU A 243 17.61 16.34 -7.05
C GLU A 243 18.56 17.51 -6.78
N VAL A 244 19.82 17.17 -6.53
CA VAL A 244 20.91 18.12 -6.30
C VAL A 244 21.92 18.01 -7.42
N GLU A 245 22.19 19.12 -8.11
CA GLU A 245 23.26 19.20 -9.11
C GLU A 245 24.28 20.27 -8.71
N VAL A 246 25.54 19.87 -8.59
CA VAL A 246 26.68 20.75 -8.32
C VAL A 246 27.62 20.76 -9.52
N ASP A 247 28.09 21.95 -9.91
CA ASP A 247 29.17 22.12 -10.88
C ASP A 247 30.43 22.58 -10.14
N ALA A 248 31.35 21.64 -9.92
CA ALA A 248 32.59 21.89 -9.21
C ALA A 248 33.48 22.90 -9.95
N LYS A 249 33.51 22.87 -11.30
CA LYS A 249 34.33 23.78 -12.09
C LYS A 249 33.83 25.22 -11.97
N LYS A 250 32.51 25.42 -12.02
CA LYS A 250 31.87 26.72 -11.89
C LYS A 250 31.65 27.15 -10.43
N LYS A 251 31.83 26.24 -9.47
CA LYS A 251 31.60 26.45 -8.03
C LYS A 251 30.18 26.89 -7.70
N VAL A 252 29.19 26.27 -8.33
CA VAL A 252 27.76 26.60 -8.15
C VAL A 252 26.91 25.36 -7.94
N VAL A 253 25.82 25.53 -7.19
CA VAL A 253 24.69 24.60 -7.16
C VAL A 253 23.78 24.95 -8.34
N LYS A 254 23.69 24.07 -9.33
CA LYS A 254 22.84 24.25 -10.52
C LYS A 254 21.38 23.90 -10.26
N LYS A 255 21.12 22.91 -9.40
CA LYS A 255 19.78 22.45 -9.05
C LYS A 255 19.73 22.03 -7.59
N SER A 256 18.65 22.40 -6.91
CA SER A 256 18.34 21.99 -5.54
C SER A 256 16.81 21.82 -5.42
N ALA A 257 16.29 20.74 -5.99
CA ALA A 257 14.87 20.40 -5.90
C ALA A 257 14.67 19.36 -4.79
N GLY A 258 13.63 19.51 -3.95
CA GLY A 258 13.34 18.58 -2.86
C GLY A 258 14.36 18.61 -1.70
N ALA A 259 15.34 19.50 -1.75
CA ALA A 259 16.34 19.72 -0.70
C ALA A 259 16.82 21.17 -0.70
N ASP A 260 17.27 21.63 0.46
CA ASP A 260 18.00 22.88 0.63
C ASP A 260 19.50 22.56 0.69
N VAL A 261 20.30 23.25 -0.12
CA VAL A 261 21.76 23.08 -0.20
C VAL A 261 22.44 24.39 0.16
N SER A 262 23.40 24.32 1.08
CA SER A 262 24.16 25.49 1.54
C SER A 262 25.64 25.18 1.76
N SER A 263 26.43 26.20 2.07
CA SER A 263 27.83 26.04 2.49
C SER A 263 28.70 25.25 1.48
N LEU A 264 28.48 25.48 0.18
CA LEU A 264 29.25 24.84 -0.89
C LEU A 264 30.71 25.28 -0.86
N THR A 265 31.60 24.32 -0.70
CA THR A 265 33.05 24.48 -0.80
C THR A 265 33.57 23.61 -1.93
N VAL A 266 34.44 24.16 -2.78
CA VAL A 266 35.14 23.43 -3.84
C VAL A 266 36.63 23.47 -3.60
N ALA A 267 37.24 22.29 -3.48
CA ALA A 267 38.68 22.08 -3.32
C ALA A 267 39.11 20.86 -4.16
N ASN A 268 39.60 19.78 -3.53
CA ASN A 268 39.90 18.50 -4.20
C ASN A 268 38.62 17.66 -4.43
N GLY A 269 37.55 18.31 -4.89
CA GLY A 269 36.18 17.78 -4.85
C GLY A 269 35.19 18.85 -4.42
N VAL A 270 34.03 18.44 -3.90
CA VAL A 270 32.99 19.35 -3.39
C VAL A 270 32.54 18.92 -2.01
N SER A 271 32.13 19.89 -1.18
CA SER A 271 31.40 19.60 0.05
C SER A 271 30.34 20.66 0.28
N PHE A 272 29.21 20.29 0.86
CA PHE A 272 28.08 21.18 1.12
C PHE A 272 27.17 20.59 2.20
N ASP A 273 26.35 21.44 2.81
CA ASP A 273 25.30 21.00 3.70
C ASP A 273 24.05 20.70 2.87
N TYR A 274 23.37 19.60 3.20
CA TYR A 274 22.22 19.07 2.50
C TYR A 274 21.10 18.78 3.49
N LEU A 275 19.98 19.47 3.34
CA LEU A 275 18.76 19.24 4.10
C LEU A 275 17.63 18.83 3.15
N ALA A 276 17.34 17.53 3.10
CA ALA A 276 16.23 17.00 2.31
C ALA A 276 14.86 17.43 2.89
N LYS A 277 13.83 17.49 2.06
CA LYS A 277 12.42 17.69 2.50
C LYS A 277 11.71 16.36 2.81
N ALA A 278 12.31 15.24 2.40
CA ALA A 278 11.78 13.90 2.55
C ALA A 278 12.90 12.89 2.85
N LEU A 279 12.54 11.74 3.38
CA LEU A 279 13.42 10.59 3.55
C LEU A 279 13.27 9.62 2.37
N PRO A 280 14.31 8.82 2.05
CA PRO A 280 14.16 7.68 1.15
C PRO A 280 13.16 6.66 1.72
N PHE A 281 12.48 5.93 0.83
CA PHE A 281 11.66 4.79 1.24
C PHE A 281 12.57 3.59 1.53
N PRO A 282 12.57 3.04 2.75
CA PRO A 282 13.38 1.88 3.09
C PRO A 282 12.67 0.61 2.58
N VAL A 283 13.39 -0.20 1.81
CA VAL A 283 12.85 -1.49 1.32
C VAL A 283 13.43 -2.62 2.17
N ASP A 284 12.56 -3.37 2.83
CA ASP A 284 12.91 -4.52 3.67
C ASP A 284 13.29 -5.73 2.82
N SER A 285 14.37 -6.41 3.21
CA SER A 285 14.91 -7.61 2.57
C SER A 285 14.65 -8.88 3.37
N ALA A 286 13.92 -8.78 4.48
CA ALA A 286 13.43 -9.91 5.26
C ALA A 286 11.98 -10.27 4.89
N SER A 287 11.66 -11.57 4.98
CA SER A 287 10.26 -12.00 5.01
C SER A 287 9.70 -11.74 6.42
N ARG A 288 8.52 -11.13 6.49
CA ARG A 288 7.83 -10.81 7.75
C ARG A 288 6.50 -11.56 7.89
N MET A 289 6.11 -12.32 6.87
CA MET A 289 4.84 -13.04 6.83
C MET A 289 5.05 -14.52 7.11
N TRP A 290 4.38 -15.02 8.14
CA TRP A 290 4.37 -16.46 8.43
C TRP A 290 3.84 -17.24 7.23
N GLY A 291 4.51 -18.32 6.86
CA GLY A 291 4.14 -19.14 5.71
C GLY A 291 4.50 -18.57 4.33
N SER A 292 5.14 -17.39 4.26
CA SER A 292 5.62 -16.79 3.00
C SER A 292 7.13 -16.59 3.01
N ASP A 293 7.79 -16.96 1.91
CA ASP A 293 9.22 -16.70 1.65
C ASP A 293 9.46 -15.35 0.95
N GLN A 294 8.39 -14.70 0.48
CA GLN A 294 8.46 -13.44 -0.27
C GLN A 294 8.84 -12.27 0.64
N LYS A 295 9.75 -11.44 0.14
CA LYS A 295 10.27 -10.24 0.81
C LYS A 295 9.70 -8.99 0.17
N GLN A 296 9.67 -7.88 0.91
CA GLN A 296 9.25 -6.59 0.33
C GLN A 296 10.14 -6.23 -0.88
N SER A 297 11.45 -6.50 -0.81
CA SER A 297 12.41 -6.30 -1.90
C SER A 297 12.11 -7.03 -3.20
N ASP A 298 11.36 -8.13 -3.17
CA ASP A 298 11.08 -8.94 -4.38
C ASP A 298 10.22 -8.15 -5.38
N ALA A 299 9.44 -7.18 -4.90
CA ALA A 299 8.65 -6.28 -5.75
C ALA A 299 9.50 -5.44 -6.71
N LEU A 300 10.76 -5.15 -6.34
CA LEU A 300 11.64 -4.31 -7.16
C LEU A 300 12.00 -4.96 -8.50
N ALA A 301 11.83 -6.28 -8.63
CA ALA A 301 12.06 -7.01 -9.87
C ALA A 301 10.88 -6.90 -10.87
N VAL A 302 9.70 -6.52 -10.39
CA VAL A 302 8.45 -6.58 -11.19
C VAL A 302 7.74 -5.24 -11.34
N VAL A 303 8.06 -4.25 -10.50
CA VAL A 303 7.60 -2.88 -10.66
C VAL A 303 8.76 -1.89 -10.56
N PRO A 304 8.74 -0.78 -11.31
CA PRO A 304 9.78 0.23 -11.28
C PRO A 304 9.69 1.13 -10.03
N PHE A 305 9.56 0.54 -8.84
CA PHE A 305 9.32 1.28 -7.59
C PHE A 305 10.42 2.29 -7.29
N ILE A 306 11.69 1.92 -7.51
CA ILE A 306 12.83 2.83 -7.30
C ILE A 306 12.72 4.03 -8.25
N GLN A 307 12.45 3.80 -9.53
CA GLN A 307 12.29 4.85 -10.55
C GLN A 307 11.13 5.79 -10.20
N ASP A 308 9.97 5.23 -9.87
CA ASP A 308 8.73 6.00 -9.72
C ASP A 308 8.65 6.70 -8.36
N PHE A 309 9.24 6.14 -7.30
CA PHE A 309 8.99 6.58 -5.93
C PHE A 309 10.23 6.83 -5.07
N ASN A 310 11.43 6.38 -5.47
CA ASN A 310 12.60 6.37 -4.57
C ASN A 310 13.88 6.90 -5.22
N GLN A 311 13.81 8.11 -5.81
CA GLN A 311 14.94 8.80 -6.43
C GLN A 311 15.45 9.95 -5.53
N GLU A 312 16.65 9.80 -4.95
CA GLU A 312 17.41 10.85 -4.25
C GLU A 312 18.68 11.15 -5.05
N LEU A 313 18.57 12.02 -6.05
CA LEU A 313 19.61 12.17 -7.07
C LEU A 313 20.67 13.19 -6.66
N LEU A 314 21.92 12.74 -6.63
CA LEU A 314 23.10 13.58 -6.49
C LEU A 314 23.91 13.55 -7.78
N ARG A 315 24.04 14.72 -8.43
CA ARG A 315 24.88 14.91 -9.61
C ARG A 315 26.00 15.91 -9.31
N VAL A 316 27.24 15.54 -9.61
CA VAL A 316 28.41 16.41 -9.47
C VAL A 316 29.21 16.42 -10.78
N THR A 317 29.24 17.58 -11.43
CA THR A 317 29.95 17.82 -12.69
C THR A 317 31.21 18.66 -12.47
N GLY A 318 32.11 18.69 -13.46
CA GLY A 318 33.33 19.51 -13.38
C GLY A 318 34.45 18.96 -12.48
N LEU A 319 34.31 17.71 -12.03
CA LEU A 319 35.33 16.96 -11.28
C LEU A 319 36.49 16.53 -12.20
N THR A 320 37.72 16.49 -11.66
CA THR A 320 38.95 16.27 -12.44
C THR A 320 39.58 14.90 -12.20
N ALA A 321 39.61 14.41 -10.95
CA ALA A 321 40.17 13.11 -10.60
C ALA A 321 39.33 11.96 -11.19
N ALA A 322 39.92 10.77 -11.34
CA ALA A 322 39.21 9.63 -11.91
C ALA A 322 38.12 9.08 -10.97
N GLN A 323 38.38 9.08 -9.67
CA GLN A 323 37.49 8.53 -8.65
C GLN A 323 37.37 9.45 -7.44
N TYR A 324 36.21 9.39 -6.82
CA TYR A 324 35.85 10.17 -5.65
C TYR A 324 35.19 9.27 -4.61
N GLU A 325 35.56 9.51 -3.36
CA GLU A 325 34.88 8.95 -2.20
C GLU A 325 33.75 9.89 -1.78
N LEU A 326 32.54 9.37 -1.69
CA LEU A 326 31.41 10.09 -1.09
C LEU A 326 31.42 9.82 0.41
N LYS A 327 31.38 10.87 1.21
CA LYS A 327 31.12 10.83 2.65
C LYS A 327 29.85 11.61 2.97
N ILE A 328 29.13 11.11 3.97
CA ILE A 328 28.04 11.84 4.61
C ILE A 328 28.28 11.84 6.11
N ASP A 329 28.34 13.02 6.71
CA ASP A 329 28.68 13.23 8.12
C ASP A 329 30.00 12.52 8.50
N GLY A 330 31.02 12.65 7.64
CA GLY A 330 32.34 12.03 7.82
C GLY A 330 32.40 10.52 7.55
N ASN A 331 31.26 9.84 7.35
CA ASN A 331 31.20 8.40 7.11
C ASN A 331 31.26 8.07 5.61
N VAL A 332 32.06 7.08 5.22
CA VAL A 332 32.21 6.67 3.81
C VAL A 332 30.97 5.95 3.29
N MET A 333 30.35 6.51 2.25
CA MET A 333 29.20 5.96 1.54
C MET A 333 29.60 5.08 0.35
N GLY A 334 30.81 5.25 -0.17
CA GLY A 334 31.34 4.45 -1.26
C GLY A 334 32.21 5.29 -2.18
N THR A 335 32.61 4.68 -3.30
CA THR A 335 33.46 5.31 -4.30
C THR A 335 32.77 5.27 -5.64
N TRP A 336 32.83 6.38 -6.37
CA TRP A 336 32.28 6.51 -7.71
C TRP A 336 33.30 7.16 -8.63
N LYS A 337 33.23 6.84 -9.91
CA LYS A 337 33.93 7.55 -10.97
C LYS A 337 33.31 8.93 -11.17
N LYS A 338 34.10 9.89 -11.66
CA LYS A 338 33.57 11.23 -11.98
C LYS A 338 32.45 11.18 -13.02
N GLU A 339 32.47 10.23 -13.95
CA GLU A 339 31.45 10.05 -14.98
C GLU A 339 30.12 9.59 -14.37
N GLU A 340 30.16 8.70 -13.36
CA GLU A 340 28.97 8.23 -12.64
C GLU A 340 28.36 9.36 -11.81
N LEU A 341 29.19 10.16 -11.13
CA LEU A 341 28.75 11.36 -10.42
C LEU A 341 28.20 12.42 -11.38
N ALA A 342 28.78 12.58 -12.57
CA ALA A 342 28.29 13.50 -13.59
C ALA A 342 26.95 13.03 -14.21
N ALA A 343 26.74 11.71 -14.34
CA ALA A 343 25.45 11.15 -14.76
C ALA A 343 24.39 11.34 -13.66
N GLY A 344 24.79 11.17 -12.40
CA GLY A 344 23.95 11.26 -11.22
C GLY A 344 23.80 9.90 -10.55
N ILE A 345 24.00 9.86 -9.24
CA ILE A 345 23.83 8.66 -8.41
C ILE A 345 22.56 8.81 -7.56
N ASN A 346 21.89 7.69 -7.27
CA ASN A 346 20.72 7.67 -6.41
C ASN A 346 21.12 7.30 -4.97
N LEU A 347 21.15 8.29 -4.07
CA LEU A 347 21.49 8.10 -2.65
C LEU A 347 20.50 7.21 -1.90
N ALA A 348 19.26 7.09 -2.38
CA ALA A 348 18.25 6.22 -1.79
C ALA A 348 18.59 4.72 -1.92
N LEU A 349 19.52 4.36 -2.81
CA LEU A 349 20.05 3.00 -2.94
C LEU A 349 21.28 2.73 -2.06
N VAL A 350 21.84 3.76 -1.43
CA VAL A 350 22.99 3.64 -0.55
C VAL A 350 22.49 3.43 0.89
N VAL A 351 22.19 2.18 1.23
CA VAL A 351 21.49 1.83 2.48
C VAL A 351 22.18 2.24 3.79
N LYS A 352 23.46 2.65 3.72
CA LYS A 352 24.24 3.10 4.88
C LYS A 352 24.22 4.62 5.10
N THR A 353 23.56 5.40 4.23
CA THR A 353 23.42 6.85 4.43
C THR A 353 22.66 7.13 5.75
N PRO A 354 23.00 8.21 6.48
CA PRO A 354 22.30 8.57 7.71
C PRO A 354 20.78 8.69 7.52
N GLN A 355 20.33 9.31 6.44
CA GLN A 355 18.91 9.46 6.13
C GLN A 355 18.21 8.14 5.77
N TYR A 356 18.90 7.17 5.15
CA TYR A 356 18.33 5.83 4.93
C TYR A 356 18.20 5.07 6.26
N LYS A 357 19.20 5.17 7.15
CA LYS A 357 19.12 4.59 8.50
C LYS A 357 17.97 5.20 9.31
N GLN A 358 17.77 6.51 9.21
CA GLN A 358 16.62 7.19 9.82
C GLN A 358 15.30 6.66 9.25
N ALA A 359 15.20 6.47 7.94
CA ALA A 359 14.03 5.89 7.31
C ALA A 359 13.76 4.45 7.79
N VAL A 360 14.81 3.62 7.93
CA VAL A 360 14.69 2.27 8.50
C VAL A 360 14.17 2.30 9.94
N GLN A 361 14.58 3.27 10.75
CA GLN A 361 14.03 3.44 12.11
C GLN A 361 12.52 3.74 12.08
N VAL A 362 12.09 4.64 11.18
CA VAL A 362 10.66 4.91 10.94
C VAL A 362 9.90 3.65 10.51
N ALA A 363 10.47 2.85 9.60
CA ALA A 363 9.86 1.60 9.15
C ALA A 363 9.72 0.57 10.28
N ASN A 364 10.73 0.44 11.15
CA ASN A 364 10.67 -0.47 12.28
C ASN A 364 9.61 -0.05 13.32
N LEU A 365 9.45 1.24 13.57
CA LEU A 365 8.37 1.74 14.42
C LEU A 365 6.99 1.47 13.81
N ASN A 366 6.85 1.63 12.48
CA ASN A 366 5.61 1.31 11.78
C ASN A 366 5.29 -0.20 11.81
N GLN A 367 6.31 -1.05 11.71
CA GLN A 367 6.18 -2.49 11.88
C GLN A 367 5.71 -2.85 13.29
N ALA A 368 6.32 -2.27 14.34
CA ALA A 368 5.88 -2.48 15.72
C ALA A 368 4.42 -2.02 15.95
N ARG A 369 4.04 -0.87 15.37
CA ARG A 369 2.65 -0.37 15.41
C ARG A 369 1.69 -1.37 14.76
N LYS A 370 2.06 -1.91 13.59
CA LYS A 370 1.28 -2.92 12.86
C LYS A 370 1.05 -4.18 13.69
N GLU A 371 2.01 -4.61 14.51
CA GLU A 371 1.87 -5.80 15.35
C GLU A 371 0.75 -5.64 16.39
N PHE A 372 0.66 -4.48 17.04
CA PHE A 372 -0.47 -4.16 17.94
C PHE A 372 -1.80 -4.11 17.18
N GLU A 373 -1.83 -3.48 16.00
CA GLU A 373 -3.02 -3.42 15.16
C GLU A 373 -3.48 -4.82 14.73
N SER A 374 -2.56 -5.69 14.35
CA SER A 374 -2.83 -7.07 13.94
C SER A 374 -3.52 -7.87 15.04
N LYS A 375 -3.10 -7.70 16.30
CA LYS A 375 -3.74 -8.37 17.45
C LYS A 375 -5.14 -7.84 17.73
N LEU A 376 -5.34 -6.52 17.61
CA LEU A 376 -6.68 -5.95 17.67
C LEU A 376 -7.57 -6.51 16.54
N ARG A 377 -7.01 -6.73 15.35
CA ARG A 377 -7.76 -7.33 14.25
C ARG A 377 -8.12 -8.78 14.48
N ASP A 378 -7.27 -9.56 15.13
CA ASP A 378 -7.62 -10.91 15.57
C ASP A 378 -8.77 -10.91 16.60
N TYR A 379 -8.73 -9.99 17.57
CA TYR A 379 -9.82 -9.81 18.54
C TYR A 379 -11.15 -9.50 17.84
N TYR A 380 -11.16 -8.44 17.03
CA TYR A 380 -12.35 -8.06 16.27
C TYR A 380 -12.76 -9.13 15.25
N GLY A 381 -11.81 -9.91 14.76
CA GLY A 381 -12.06 -11.08 13.94
C GLY A 381 -13.03 -12.02 14.64
N LEU A 382 -12.74 -12.43 15.88
CA LEU A 382 -13.64 -13.28 16.64
C LEU A 382 -14.97 -12.59 16.97
N GLU A 383 -14.95 -11.29 17.29
CA GLU A 383 -16.17 -10.52 17.51
C GLU A 383 -17.13 -10.61 16.32
N PHE A 384 -16.64 -10.35 15.11
CA PHE A 384 -17.50 -10.29 13.93
C PHE A 384 -17.77 -11.66 13.30
N ILE A 385 -16.81 -12.59 13.29
CA ILE A 385 -16.99 -13.90 12.63
C ILE A 385 -17.65 -14.94 13.54
N PHE A 386 -17.44 -14.86 14.86
CA PHE A 386 -17.90 -15.89 15.80
C PHE A 386 -19.03 -15.38 16.70
N PHE A 387 -18.87 -14.21 17.33
CA PHE A 387 -19.83 -13.73 18.34
C PHE A 387 -21.03 -12.97 17.74
N GLN A 388 -20.83 -12.16 16.71
CA GLN A 388 -21.91 -11.41 16.06
C GLN A 388 -23.07 -12.31 15.59
N PRO A 389 -22.83 -13.43 14.87
CA PRO A 389 -23.92 -14.32 14.45
C PRO A 389 -24.66 -15.01 15.60
N ARG A 390 -24.08 -14.97 16.82
CA ARG A 390 -24.63 -15.57 18.04
C ARG A 390 -25.31 -14.55 18.94
N GLY A 391 -25.36 -13.27 18.56
CA GLY A 391 -25.89 -12.20 19.41
C GLY A 391 -25.03 -11.93 20.65
N MET A 392 -23.73 -12.26 20.60
CA MET A 392 -22.79 -12.16 21.72
C MET A 392 -21.71 -11.10 21.52
N LEU A 393 -21.93 -10.16 20.59
CA LEU A 393 -20.95 -9.15 20.23
C LEU A 393 -20.53 -8.33 21.47
N PHE A 394 -19.22 -8.27 21.72
CA PHE A 394 -18.56 -7.59 22.85
C PHE A 394 -19.04 -8.00 24.23
N GLN A 395 -19.57 -9.23 24.39
CA GLN A 395 -19.90 -9.73 25.73
C GLN A 395 -18.65 -9.87 26.60
N ASP A 396 -17.52 -10.27 26.02
CA ASP A 396 -16.17 -10.27 26.64
C ASP A 396 -16.02 -11.04 27.99
N ASP A 397 -17.09 -11.66 28.47
CA ASP A 397 -17.16 -12.33 29.76
C ASP A 397 -16.58 -13.75 29.73
N GLN A 398 -16.61 -14.42 30.88
CA GLN A 398 -16.09 -15.77 31.01
C GLN A 398 -16.88 -16.78 30.17
N ALA A 399 -18.20 -16.61 30.04
CA ALA A 399 -19.03 -17.51 29.25
C ALA A 399 -18.72 -17.40 27.76
N ALA A 400 -18.50 -16.18 27.25
CA ALA A 400 -18.04 -15.93 25.89
C ALA A 400 -16.66 -16.58 25.65
N TYR A 401 -15.72 -16.42 26.59
CA TYR A 401 -14.39 -17.04 26.52
C TYR A 401 -14.45 -18.57 26.49
N ASP A 402 -15.21 -19.21 27.38
CA ASP A 402 -15.35 -20.66 27.45
C ASP A 402 -15.96 -21.23 26.15
N LEU A 403 -16.95 -20.51 25.60
CA LEU A 403 -17.59 -20.87 24.34
C LEU A 403 -16.62 -20.85 23.16
N VAL A 404 -15.90 -19.73 22.96
CA VAL A 404 -14.96 -19.60 21.84
C VAL A 404 -13.75 -20.51 22.02
N SER A 405 -13.30 -20.75 23.25
CA SER A 405 -12.22 -21.69 23.56
C SER A 405 -12.57 -23.13 23.19
N LYS A 406 -13.83 -23.53 23.37
CA LYS A 406 -14.31 -24.84 22.91
C LYS A 406 -14.33 -24.95 21.39
N GLN A 407 -14.71 -23.87 20.70
CA GLN A 407 -14.71 -23.83 19.23
C GLN A 407 -13.28 -23.80 18.65
N ALA A 408 -12.36 -23.08 19.28
CA ALA A 408 -10.96 -22.94 18.86
C ALA A 408 -10.23 -24.28 18.68
N LYS A 409 -10.65 -25.33 19.41
CA LYS A 409 -10.12 -26.69 19.29
C LYS A 409 -10.56 -27.42 18.02
N LYS A 410 -11.58 -26.92 17.33
CA LYS A 410 -12.22 -27.57 16.17
C LYS A 410 -12.13 -26.76 14.89
N ASP A 411 -11.88 -25.46 15.00
CA ASP A 411 -11.87 -24.51 13.91
C ASP A 411 -10.55 -23.76 13.94
N TRP A 412 -9.74 -23.94 12.90
CA TRP A 412 -8.41 -23.37 12.81
C TRP A 412 -8.42 -21.84 12.68
N VAL A 413 -9.47 -21.24 12.10
CA VAL A 413 -9.61 -19.79 12.00
C VAL A 413 -9.86 -19.21 13.38
N VAL A 414 -10.77 -19.84 14.14
CA VAL A 414 -11.04 -19.45 15.53
C VAL A 414 -9.81 -19.71 16.41
N GLY A 415 -9.17 -20.86 16.24
CA GLY A 415 -7.95 -21.25 16.96
C GLY A 415 -6.75 -20.33 16.68
N GLY A 416 -6.65 -19.78 15.47
CA GLY A 416 -5.61 -18.81 15.13
C GLY A 416 -5.75 -17.47 15.85
N LYS A 417 -6.97 -17.10 16.27
CA LYS A 417 -7.28 -15.79 16.87
C LYS A 417 -7.54 -15.85 18.38
N ILE A 418 -7.74 -17.04 18.95
CA ILE A 418 -8.12 -17.20 20.36
C ILE A 418 -7.13 -16.55 21.34
N GLY A 419 -5.82 -16.64 21.07
CA GLY A 419 -4.81 -16.03 21.95
C GLY A 419 -4.89 -14.50 22.00
N ALA A 420 -5.34 -13.86 20.91
CA ALA A 420 -5.60 -12.42 20.93
C ALA A 420 -6.84 -12.12 21.77
N TYR A 421 -7.94 -12.86 21.60
CA TYR A 421 -9.18 -12.66 22.35
C TYR A 421 -9.01 -12.91 23.86
N GLU A 422 -8.23 -13.91 24.28
CA GLU A 422 -7.96 -14.19 25.70
C GLU A 422 -7.49 -12.96 26.47
N SER A 423 -6.57 -12.19 25.87
CA SER A 423 -6.03 -10.97 26.48
C SER A 423 -6.84 -9.73 26.14
N LEU A 424 -7.35 -9.62 24.91
CA LEU A 424 -8.03 -8.41 24.43
C LEU A 424 -9.52 -8.38 24.71
N ARG A 425 -10.14 -9.41 25.31
CA ARG A 425 -11.51 -9.30 25.85
C ARG A 425 -11.63 -8.28 26.98
N PHE A 426 -10.51 -7.90 27.60
CA PHE A 426 -10.49 -6.84 28.61
C PHE A 426 -10.31 -5.46 27.95
N PRO A 427 -11.24 -4.51 28.13
CA PRO A 427 -11.19 -3.21 27.46
C PRO A 427 -9.95 -2.39 27.84
N GLU A 428 -9.41 -2.54 29.05
CA GLU A 428 -8.19 -1.88 29.50
C GLU A 428 -6.97 -2.34 28.68
N VAL A 429 -6.91 -3.63 28.35
CA VAL A 429 -5.85 -4.19 27.51
C VAL A 429 -5.99 -3.67 26.08
N ARG A 430 -7.22 -3.62 25.52
CA ARG A 430 -7.46 -3.02 24.20
C ARG A 430 -7.04 -1.56 24.15
N GLN A 431 -7.40 -0.78 25.18
CA GLN A 431 -7.02 0.63 25.26
C GLN A 431 -5.50 0.79 25.39
N SER A 432 -4.81 -0.12 26.08
CA SER A 432 -3.35 -0.10 26.13
C SER A 432 -2.72 -0.30 24.75
N TYR A 433 -3.26 -1.19 23.91
CA TYR A 433 -2.78 -1.41 22.53
C TYR A 433 -3.03 -0.17 21.67
N VAL A 434 -4.19 0.48 21.79
CA VAL A 434 -4.49 1.75 21.12
C VAL A 434 -3.51 2.84 21.53
N ASN A 435 -3.20 2.95 22.82
CA ASN A 435 -2.24 3.93 23.33
C ASN A 435 -0.81 3.65 22.83
N GLN A 436 -0.39 2.39 22.77
CA GLN A 436 0.92 1.99 22.24
C GLN A 436 1.04 2.32 20.75
N MET A 437 0.01 2.02 19.95
CA MET A 437 -0.01 2.40 18.53
C MET A 437 0.10 3.93 18.36
N LYS A 438 -0.64 4.70 19.16
CA LYS A 438 -0.57 6.17 19.13
C LYS A 438 0.83 6.67 19.46
N LEU A 439 1.45 6.15 20.53
CA LEU A 439 2.81 6.51 20.93
C LEU A 439 3.82 6.23 19.80
N LEU A 440 3.74 5.06 19.17
CA LEU A 440 4.62 4.70 18.06
C LEU A 440 4.43 5.62 16.85
N VAL A 441 3.19 6.00 16.53
CA VAL A 441 2.89 6.96 15.47
C VAL A 441 3.44 8.36 15.80
N ASP A 442 3.30 8.80 17.05
CA ASP A 442 3.88 10.08 17.50
C ASP A 442 5.41 10.07 17.36
N MET A 443 6.08 9.00 17.83
CA MET A 443 7.52 8.82 17.67
C MET A 443 7.96 8.81 16.19
N ILE A 444 7.17 8.19 15.30
CA ILE A 444 7.44 8.21 13.86
C ILE A 444 7.42 9.64 13.32
N TYR A 445 6.38 10.43 13.65
CA TYR A 445 6.24 11.79 13.12
C TYR A 445 7.22 12.79 13.75
N ASP A 446 7.76 12.50 14.93
CA ASP A 446 8.88 13.25 15.51
C ASP A 446 10.20 12.88 14.83
N MET A 447 10.40 11.58 14.55
CA MET A 447 11.63 11.05 13.99
C MET A 447 11.75 11.23 12.47
N ASN A 448 10.66 11.36 11.73
CA ASN A 448 10.68 11.37 10.27
C ASN A 448 11.14 12.69 9.64
N LYS A 449 11.46 13.72 10.44
CA LYS A 449 11.99 15.00 9.95
C LYS A 449 13.42 14.80 9.45
N PRO A 450 13.73 15.03 8.16
CA PRO A 450 15.10 14.93 7.67
C PRO A 450 16.00 15.90 8.44
N LYS A 451 17.24 15.48 8.67
CA LYS A 451 18.27 16.30 9.31
C LYS A 451 19.21 16.86 8.24
N SER A 452 19.88 17.96 8.58
CA SER A 452 20.95 18.48 7.74
C SER A 452 22.15 17.55 7.83
N HIS A 453 22.70 17.18 6.69
CA HIS A 453 23.86 16.31 6.57
C HIS A 453 24.98 17.01 5.80
N ARG A 454 26.24 16.78 6.21
CA ARG A 454 27.40 17.27 5.46
C ARG A 454 27.73 16.26 4.37
N ILE A 455 27.52 16.62 3.10
CA ILE A 455 27.94 15.82 1.95
C ILE A 455 29.34 16.24 1.53
N GLU A 456 30.22 15.26 1.33
CA GLU A 456 31.57 15.46 0.82
C GLU A 456 31.86 14.46 -0.31
N VAL A 457 32.25 14.97 -1.48
CA VAL A 457 32.72 14.17 -2.61
C VAL A 457 34.19 14.52 -2.79
N ALA A 458 35.08 13.70 -2.24
CA ALA A 458 36.51 13.96 -2.14
C ALA A 458 37.31 13.09 -3.10
N ALA A 459 38.27 13.68 -3.82
CA ALA A 459 39.10 12.95 -4.77
C ALA A 459 39.93 11.89 -4.04
N LEU A 460 39.88 10.65 -4.53
CA LEU A 460 40.85 9.65 -4.12
C LEU A 460 42.16 9.97 -4.84
N GLY A 461 43.22 10.25 -4.08
CA GLY A 461 44.54 10.46 -4.65
C GLY A 461 44.93 9.24 -5.49
N THR A 462 45.54 9.45 -6.65
CA THR A 462 46.29 8.37 -7.30
C THR A 462 47.37 7.96 -6.32
N GLY A 463 47.18 6.85 -5.62
CA GLY A 463 48.23 6.28 -4.79
C GLY A 463 49.44 6.04 -5.68
N LYS A 464 50.39 6.98 -5.68
CA LYS A 464 51.78 6.62 -5.88
C LYS A 464 52.15 5.90 -4.59
N THR A 465 52.00 4.57 -4.59
CA THR A 465 52.88 3.72 -3.79
C THR A 465 54.29 4.25 -4.02
N LYS A 466 54.83 4.91 -2.99
CA LYS A 466 56.24 5.29 -2.95
C LYS A 466 57.08 4.05 -2.72
#